data_AF-A0A3M1VTB0-F1
#
_entry.id   AF-A0A3M1VTB0-F1
#
_cell.length_a   1.000
_cell.length_b   1.000
_cell.length_c   1.000
_cell.angle_alpha   90.00
_cell.angle_beta   90.00
_cell.angle_gamma   90.00
#
_symmetry.space_group_name_H-M   'P 1'
#
loop_
_entity.id
_entity.type
_entity.pdbx_description
1 polymer ?
#
loop_
_entity_poly.entity_id
_entity_poly.type
_entity_poly.pdbx_seq_one_letter_code
_entity_poly.pdbx_strand_id
1 'polypeptide(L)'
;MGRRRNQPGTIMLTLTTPLHQLHRYKIPRVGEVTARKLAAAIAQLNDMADPRQATVEDLLYYLPLRYEDRSHLVTIDRIQPGQYASVQVRVRVAGSYPVKGGRLTIFELSATDETGQIRAYWWNQRWLEGTLKRGTRVILYGLWQWNRFKRCLEVENPEFEVLPERETTEPIHTGRCVPVYRKLGSFKTRQLRAIIYHVIERLSPEA
;
A
#
# COMPACT_ATOMS: atom_id res chain seq x y z
N MET A 1 4.84 -12.49 29.06
CA MET A 1 3.76 -11.98 29.93
C MET A 1 3.67 -10.47 29.76
N GLY A 2 3.06 -10.01 28.66
CA GLY A 2 2.98 -8.59 28.27
C GLY A 2 1.60 -8.03 28.57
N ARG A 3 1.53 -7.01 29.44
CA ARG A 3 0.30 -6.33 29.85
C ARG A 3 -0.37 -5.68 28.63
N ARG A 4 -1.48 -6.26 28.15
CA ARG A 4 -2.39 -5.60 27.21
C ARG A 4 -3.07 -4.44 27.92
N ARG A 5 -2.84 -3.21 27.46
CA ARG A 5 -3.60 -2.04 27.89
C ARG A 5 -5.05 -2.21 27.42
N ASN A 6 -5.95 -2.44 28.37
CA ASN A 6 -7.39 -2.26 28.19
C ASN A 6 -7.65 -0.81 27.79
N GLN A 7 -8.14 -0.58 26.56
CA GLN A 7 -8.87 0.63 26.22
C GLN A 7 -10.38 0.31 26.26
N PRO A 8 -11.19 1.07 27.02
CA PRO A 8 -12.62 0.79 27.15
C PRO A 8 -13.38 1.22 25.89
N GLY A 9 -14.25 0.33 25.37
CA GLY A 9 -15.33 0.70 24.43
C GLY A 9 -15.10 0.45 22.92
N THR A 10 -14.32 -0.55 22.52
CA THR A 10 -14.30 -0.97 21.10
C THR A 10 -15.51 -1.85 20.82
N ILE A 11 -16.46 -1.34 20.04
CA ILE A 11 -17.57 -2.14 19.49
C ILE A 11 -16.92 -3.27 18.68
N MET A 12 -17.15 -4.51 19.09
CA MET A 12 -16.55 -5.68 18.43
C MET A 12 -17.26 -5.93 17.10
N LEU A 13 -16.47 -6.19 16.06
CA LEU A 13 -16.95 -6.43 14.71
C LEU A 13 -17.14 -7.95 14.51
N THR A 14 -18.24 -8.34 13.87
CA THR A 14 -18.59 -9.74 13.58
C THR A 14 -18.66 -9.99 12.07
N LEU A 15 -18.65 -11.26 11.66
CA LEU A 15 -18.79 -11.66 10.24
C LEU A 15 -20.09 -11.16 9.61
N THR A 16 -21.19 -11.17 10.37
CA THR A 16 -22.51 -10.71 9.91
C THR A 16 -22.68 -9.19 9.93
N THR A 17 -21.67 -8.43 10.37
CA THR A 17 -21.75 -6.97 10.43
C THR A 17 -21.92 -6.40 9.02
N PRO A 18 -22.95 -5.57 8.74
CA PRO A 18 -23.15 -4.99 7.42
C PRO A 18 -22.06 -3.99 7.03
N LEU A 19 -21.55 -4.08 5.80
CA LEU A 19 -20.42 -3.28 5.33
C LEU A 19 -20.69 -1.77 5.34
N HIS A 20 -21.94 -1.37 5.08
CA HIS A 20 -22.33 0.04 5.10
C HIS A 20 -22.19 0.67 6.51
N GLN A 21 -22.15 -0.14 7.57
CA GLN A 21 -22.02 0.30 8.96
C GLN A 21 -20.57 0.32 9.46
N LEU A 22 -19.59 -0.10 8.66
CA LEU A 22 -18.17 -0.17 9.07
C LEU A 22 -17.61 1.14 9.63
N HIS A 23 -18.11 2.28 9.18
CA HIS A 23 -17.72 3.60 9.68
C HIS A 23 -17.96 3.78 11.19
N ARG A 24 -18.92 3.04 11.78
CA ARG A 24 -19.24 3.07 13.22
C ARG A 24 -18.18 2.38 14.08
N TYR A 25 -17.40 1.48 13.48
CA TYR A 25 -16.37 0.68 14.14
C TYR A 25 -14.99 1.36 14.15
N LYS A 26 -14.96 2.67 13.83
CA LYS A 26 -13.75 3.52 13.84
C LYS A 26 -12.57 2.90 13.07
N ILE A 27 -12.87 2.28 11.92
CA ILE A 27 -11.85 1.75 11.03
C ILE A 27 -11.08 2.93 10.39
N PRO A 28 -9.74 2.97 10.47
CA PRO A 28 -8.95 4.05 9.91
C PRO A 28 -9.27 4.29 8.43
N ARG A 29 -9.51 5.56 8.07
CA ARG A 29 -9.78 6.00 6.68
C ARG A 29 -11.03 5.38 6.03
N VAL A 30 -11.94 4.80 6.82
CA VAL A 30 -13.25 4.31 6.36
C VAL A 30 -14.35 5.19 6.92
N GLY A 31 -14.69 6.26 6.19
CA GLY A 31 -15.86 7.08 6.47
C GLY A 31 -17.16 6.47 5.93
N GLU A 32 -18.30 7.08 6.25
CA GLU A 32 -19.63 6.57 5.89
C GLU A 32 -19.79 6.35 4.37
N VAL A 33 -19.37 7.31 3.55
CA VAL A 33 -19.41 7.20 2.08
C VAL A 33 -18.53 6.05 1.59
N THR A 34 -17.37 5.84 2.23
CA THR A 34 -16.44 4.76 1.86
C THR A 34 -17.05 3.41 2.20
N ALA A 35 -17.66 3.28 3.38
CA ALA A 35 -18.37 2.08 3.82
C ALA A 35 -19.53 1.74 2.86
N ARG A 36 -20.35 2.72 2.47
CA ARG A 36 -21.45 2.53 1.50
C ARG A 36 -20.94 2.09 0.13
N LYS A 37 -19.88 2.72 -0.39
CA LYS A 37 -19.27 2.33 -1.68
C LYS A 37 -18.69 0.91 -1.63
N LEU A 38 -18.09 0.53 -0.50
CA LEU A 38 -17.53 -0.81 -0.32
C LEU A 38 -18.65 -1.86 -0.33
N ALA A 39 -19.74 -1.60 0.41
CA ALA A 39 -20.91 -2.45 0.46
C ALA A 39 -21.53 -2.65 -0.94
N ALA A 40 -21.71 -1.57 -1.69
CA ALA A 40 -22.21 -1.63 -3.07
C ALA A 40 -21.29 -2.43 -4.01
N ALA A 41 -19.97 -2.27 -3.88
CA ALA A 41 -19.03 -2.98 -4.73
C ALA A 41 -18.98 -4.49 -4.44
N ILE A 42 -19.08 -4.88 -3.16
CA ILE A 42 -19.16 -6.30 -2.76
C ILE A 42 -20.51 -6.90 -3.16
N ALA A 43 -21.61 -6.19 -2.93
CA ALA A 43 -22.93 -6.63 -3.35
C ALA A 43 -23.00 -6.87 -4.87
N GLN A 44 -22.43 -5.95 -5.66
CA GLN A 44 -22.35 -6.13 -7.11
C GLN A 44 -21.49 -7.33 -7.51
N LEU A 45 -20.39 -7.60 -6.79
CA LEU A 45 -19.53 -8.75 -7.07
C LEU A 45 -20.23 -10.09 -6.78
N ASN A 46 -21.08 -10.12 -5.75
CA ASN A 46 -21.79 -11.31 -5.29
C ASN A 46 -23.23 -11.38 -5.84
N ASP A 47 -23.56 -10.57 -6.86
CA ASP A 47 -24.89 -10.48 -7.49
C ASP A 47 -26.07 -10.27 -6.50
N MET A 48 -25.81 -9.51 -5.43
CA MET A 48 -26.82 -9.17 -4.41
C MET A 48 -27.70 -8.00 -4.86
N ALA A 49 -29.03 -8.14 -4.65
CA ALA A 49 -30.00 -7.12 -5.02
C ALA A 49 -29.93 -5.85 -4.16
N ASP A 50 -29.64 -5.97 -2.86
CA ASP A 50 -29.52 -4.84 -1.93
C ASP A 50 -28.09 -4.71 -1.39
N PRO A 51 -27.36 -3.62 -1.72
CA PRO A 51 -26.06 -3.28 -1.16
C PRO A 51 -25.95 -3.31 0.36
N ARG A 52 -27.06 -3.13 1.09
CA ARG A 52 -27.07 -3.10 2.55
C ARG A 52 -26.90 -4.49 3.16
N GLN A 53 -27.14 -5.55 2.39
CA GLN A 53 -27.00 -6.94 2.82
C GLN A 53 -25.56 -7.44 2.79
N ALA A 54 -24.67 -6.78 2.03
CA ALA A 54 -23.27 -7.16 2.00
C ALA A 54 -22.62 -7.00 3.38
N THR A 55 -21.96 -8.06 3.83
CA THR A 55 -21.42 -8.22 5.18
C THR A 55 -19.89 -8.23 5.21
N VAL A 56 -19.33 -8.20 6.43
CA VAL A 56 -17.90 -8.39 6.65
C VAL A 56 -17.43 -9.73 6.10
N GLU A 57 -18.21 -10.79 6.27
CA GLU A 57 -17.94 -12.11 5.72
C GLU A 57 -17.72 -12.05 4.21
N ASP A 58 -18.64 -11.42 3.48
CA ASP A 58 -18.54 -11.25 2.03
C ASP A 58 -17.27 -10.51 1.61
N LEU A 59 -16.85 -9.51 2.40
CA LEU A 59 -15.61 -8.78 2.17
C LEU A 59 -14.37 -9.66 2.41
N LEU A 60 -14.39 -10.54 3.42
CA LEU A 60 -13.27 -11.43 3.74
C LEU A 60 -13.14 -12.57 2.73
N TYR A 61 -14.26 -13.01 2.13
CA TYR A 61 -14.26 -13.94 1.01
C TYR A 61 -13.80 -13.31 -0.32
N TYR A 62 -13.61 -11.98 -0.37
CA TYR A 62 -12.93 -11.34 -1.48
C TYR A 62 -11.42 -11.59 -1.44
N LEU A 63 -11.01 -12.82 -1.79
CA LEU A 63 -9.63 -13.29 -1.69
C LEU A 63 -8.68 -12.54 -2.65
N PRO A 64 -7.40 -12.37 -2.26
CA PRO A 64 -6.40 -11.79 -3.14
C PRO A 64 -6.13 -12.68 -4.36
N LEU A 65 -5.83 -12.06 -5.50
CA LEU A 65 -5.48 -12.76 -6.74
C LEU A 65 -4.13 -13.47 -6.63
N ARG A 66 -3.17 -12.83 -5.95
CA ARG A 66 -1.84 -13.36 -5.69
C ARG A 66 -1.28 -12.75 -4.41
N TYR A 67 -0.26 -13.39 -3.87
CA TYR A 67 0.59 -12.82 -2.83
C TYR A 67 1.92 -12.44 -3.45
N GLU A 68 2.36 -11.22 -3.20
CA GLU A 68 3.69 -10.76 -3.58
C GLU A 68 4.60 -10.86 -2.36
N ASP A 69 5.65 -11.67 -2.46
CA ASP A 69 6.67 -11.70 -1.43
C ASP A 69 7.50 -10.41 -1.49
N ARG A 70 7.27 -9.52 -0.52
CA ARG A 70 8.04 -8.29 -0.32
C ARG A 70 8.85 -8.34 0.98
N SER A 71 9.04 -9.54 1.53
CA SER A 71 9.78 -9.75 2.77
C SER A 71 11.29 -9.65 2.57
N HIS A 72 11.76 -10.00 1.38
CA HIS A 72 13.19 -10.00 1.05
C HIS A 72 13.62 -8.63 0.50
N LEU A 73 14.27 -7.85 1.35
CA LEU A 73 15.04 -6.68 0.92
C LEU A 73 16.33 -7.13 0.24
N VAL A 74 16.57 -6.63 -0.96
CA VAL A 74 17.83 -6.81 -1.67
C VAL A 74 18.59 -5.48 -1.71
N THR A 75 19.91 -5.57 -1.69
CA THR A 75 20.82 -4.45 -1.96
C THR A 75 20.83 -4.12 -3.46
N ILE A 76 21.16 -2.88 -3.80
CA ILE A 76 21.14 -2.38 -5.18
C ILE A 76 22.02 -3.21 -6.11
N ASP A 77 23.21 -3.62 -5.67
CA ASP A 77 24.16 -4.44 -6.44
C ASP A 77 23.65 -5.84 -6.82
N ARG A 78 22.64 -6.36 -6.09
CA ARG A 78 22.07 -7.70 -6.31
C ARG A 78 20.84 -7.70 -7.21
N ILE A 79 20.36 -6.52 -7.62
CA ILE A 79 19.16 -6.41 -8.46
C ILE A 79 19.51 -6.78 -9.90
N GLN A 80 18.76 -7.72 -10.47
CA GLN A 80 18.83 -8.03 -11.89
C GLN A 80 17.83 -7.18 -12.69
N PRO A 81 18.21 -6.65 -13.87
CA PRO A 81 17.25 -6.01 -14.77
C PRO A 81 16.11 -6.96 -15.16
N GLY A 82 14.87 -6.49 -15.13
CA GLY A 82 13.68 -7.30 -15.36
C GLY A 82 13.14 -8.00 -14.10
N GLN A 83 13.72 -7.75 -12.93
CA GLN A 83 13.31 -8.38 -11.67
C GLN A 83 12.38 -7.48 -10.85
N TYR A 84 11.33 -8.08 -10.26
CA TYR A 84 10.59 -7.44 -9.17
C TYR A 84 11.39 -7.58 -7.87
N ALA A 85 11.71 -6.47 -7.21
CA ALA A 85 12.47 -6.52 -5.97
C ALA A 85 12.12 -5.36 -5.03
N SER A 86 12.22 -5.62 -3.71
CA SER A 86 12.11 -4.61 -2.66
C SER A 86 13.51 -4.11 -2.28
N VAL A 87 13.71 -2.79 -2.28
CA VAL A 87 15.00 -2.17 -1.99
C VAL A 87 14.82 -1.06 -0.98
N GLN A 88 15.56 -1.12 0.12
CA GLN A 88 15.60 -0.04 1.11
C GLN A 88 16.68 0.96 0.72
N VAL A 89 16.30 2.22 0.53
CA VAL A 89 17.22 3.27 0.09
C VAL A 89 17.00 4.57 0.86
N ARG A 90 17.99 5.45 0.83
CA ARG A 90 17.87 6.83 1.33
C ARG A 90 17.86 7.80 0.16
N VAL A 91 16.83 8.63 0.07
CA VAL A 91 16.67 9.64 -0.98
C VAL A 91 17.82 10.66 -0.90
N ARG A 92 18.49 10.89 -2.04
CA ARG A 92 19.59 11.85 -2.20
C ARG A 92 19.10 13.14 -2.85
N VAL A 93 18.38 13.01 -3.97
CA VAL A 93 17.83 14.13 -4.74
C VAL A 93 16.42 13.74 -5.16
N ALA A 94 15.48 14.67 -5.11
CA ALA A 94 14.12 14.47 -5.58
C ALA A 94 13.57 15.77 -6.18
N GLY A 95 12.72 15.67 -7.18
CA GLY A 95 12.03 16.82 -7.78
C GLY A 95 11.13 16.43 -8.94
N SER A 96 10.18 17.32 -9.28
CA SER A 96 9.37 17.15 -10.48
C SER A 96 9.84 18.04 -11.62
N TYR A 97 9.65 17.55 -12.84
CA TYR A 97 9.86 18.32 -14.06
C TYR A 97 8.81 17.96 -15.12
N PRO A 98 8.37 18.93 -15.94
CA PRO A 98 7.47 18.65 -17.05
C PRO A 98 8.22 17.89 -18.15
N VAL A 99 7.52 16.95 -18.80
CA VAL A 99 8.03 16.24 -19.98
C VAL A 99 7.89 17.14 -21.20
N LYS A 100 8.75 16.91 -22.21
CA LYS A 100 8.68 17.58 -23.51
C LYS A 100 7.24 17.53 -24.05
N GLY A 101 6.62 18.69 -24.26
CA GLY A 101 5.21 18.83 -24.64
C GLY A 101 4.25 19.23 -23.51
N GLY A 102 4.73 19.37 -22.27
CA GLY A 102 4.06 20.11 -21.18
C GLY A 102 2.84 19.44 -20.52
N ARG A 103 2.23 18.43 -21.16
CA ARG A 103 1.01 17.77 -20.65
C ARG A 103 1.25 16.77 -19.54
N LEU A 104 2.47 16.22 -19.43
CA LEU A 104 2.84 15.21 -18.43
C LEU A 104 3.93 15.77 -17.53
N THR A 105 3.87 15.44 -16.25
CA THR A 105 4.92 15.73 -15.27
C THR A 105 5.53 14.43 -14.78
N ILE A 106 6.85 14.40 -14.61
CA ILE A 106 7.55 13.30 -13.94
C ILE A 106 8.02 13.82 -12.59
N PHE A 107 7.69 13.11 -11.51
CA PHE A 107 8.41 13.22 -10.25
C PHE A 107 9.51 12.16 -10.25
N GLU A 108 10.75 12.56 -10.04
CA GLU A 108 11.91 11.67 -10.03
C GLU A 108 12.67 11.83 -8.72
N LEU A 109 13.24 10.72 -8.25
CA LEU A 109 14.24 10.72 -7.22
C LEU A 109 15.45 9.87 -7.59
N SER A 110 16.60 10.28 -7.07
CA SER A 110 17.79 9.46 -6.92
C SER A 110 17.90 9.05 -5.46
N ALA A 111 18.17 7.77 -5.22
CA ALA A 111 18.39 7.23 -3.89
C ALA A 111 19.54 6.23 -3.90
N THR A 112 20.14 6.02 -2.73
CA THR A 112 21.30 5.14 -2.58
C THR A 112 21.12 4.25 -1.36
N ASP A 113 21.74 3.09 -1.41
CA ASP A 113 22.08 2.27 -0.25
C ASP A 113 23.61 2.24 -0.07
N GLU A 114 24.15 1.23 0.62
CA GLU A 114 25.59 1.05 0.82
C GLU A 114 26.32 0.51 -0.43
N THR A 115 25.58 -0.05 -1.39
CA THR A 115 26.10 -0.80 -2.53
C THR A 115 25.99 -0.05 -3.85
N GLY A 116 25.10 0.94 -3.96
CA GLY A 116 24.94 1.69 -5.20
C GLY A 116 23.91 2.81 -5.19
N GLN A 117 23.54 3.23 -6.39
CA GLN A 117 22.57 4.29 -6.66
C GLN A 117 21.50 3.81 -7.63
N ILE A 118 20.25 4.17 -7.35
CA ILE A 118 19.10 3.91 -8.21
C ILE A 118 18.33 5.18 -8.53
N ARG A 119 17.46 5.05 -9.53
CA ARG A 119 16.47 6.06 -9.91
C ARG A 119 15.06 5.50 -9.70
N ALA A 120 14.15 6.31 -9.18
CA ALA A 120 12.73 5.98 -9.16
C ALA A 120 11.95 7.17 -9.71
N TYR A 121 10.91 6.90 -10.50
CA TYR A 121 10.09 7.97 -11.07
C TYR A 121 8.62 7.61 -11.13
N TRP A 122 7.77 8.63 -11.04
CA TRP A 122 6.31 8.52 -11.07
C TRP A 122 5.71 9.52 -12.05
N TRP A 123 4.73 9.07 -12.82
CA TRP A 123 4.00 9.92 -13.75
C TRP A 123 2.89 10.69 -13.06
N ASN A 124 2.85 12.01 -13.24
CA ASN A 124 1.80 12.92 -12.75
C ASN A 124 1.57 12.87 -11.21
N GLN A 125 2.58 12.50 -10.43
CA GLN A 125 2.49 12.40 -8.96
C GLN A 125 3.30 13.48 -8.24
N ARG A 126 3.05 14.76 -8.57
CA ARG A 126 3.76 15.91 -7.97
C ARG A 126 3.63 16.00 -6.45
N TRP A 127 2.55 15.46 -5.88
CA TRP A 127 2.32 15.41 -4.43
C TRP A 127 3.43 14.66 -3.65
N LEU A 128 4.21 13.83 -4.35
CA LEU A 128 5.35 13.12 -3.78
C LEU A 128 6.50 14.06 -3.35
N GLU A 129 6.60 15.28 -3.89
CA GLU A 129 7.59 16.27 -3.43
C GLU A 129 7.45 16.60 -1.94
N GLY A 130 6.23 16.55 -1.42
CA GLY A 130 5.96 16.74 0.01
C GLY A 130 6.35 15.54 0.88
N THR A 131 6.46 14.35 0.28
CA THR A 131 6.58 13.06 0.99
C THR A 131 7.99 12.47 0.88
N LEU A 132 8.58 12.48 -0.31
CA LEU A 132 9.85 11.85 -0.64
C LEU A 132 10.91 12.93 -0.84
N LYS A 133 11.45 13.42 0.27
CA LYS A 133 12.45 14.50 0.31
C LYS A 133 13.85 13.93 0.49
N ARG A 134 14.87 14.76 0.26
CA ARG A 134 16.26 14.39 0.59
C ARG A 134 16.34 13.93 2.06
N GLY A 135 17.00 12.79 2.28
CA GLY A 135 17.16 12.18 3.60
C GLY A 135 16.09 11.14 3.95
N THR A 136 14.93 11.15 3.28
CA THR A 136 13.86 10.17 3.54
C THR A 136 14.36 8.75 3.33
N ARG A 137 14.13 7.89 4.33
CA ARG A 137 14.31 6.44 4.21
C ARG A 137 13.04 5.85 3.60
N VAL A 138 13.20 5.09 2.53
CA VAL A 138 12.06 4.54 1.80
C VAL A 138 12.39 3.14 1.31
N ILE A 139 11.41 2.24 1.38
CA ILE A 139 11.46 0.97 0.66
C ILE A 139 10.69 1.14 -0.64
N LEU A 140 11.33 0.78 -1.74
CA LEU A 140 10.76 0.81 -3.08
C LEU A 140 10.57 -0.63 -3.56
N TYR A 141 9.38 -0.92 -4.07
CA TYR A 141 9.07 -2.20 -4.69
C TYR A 141 8.50 -1.98 -6.09
N GLY A 142 9.09 -2.65 -7.06
CA GLY A 142 8.61 -2.61 -8.44
C GLY A 142 9.52 -3.41 -9.36
N LEU A 143 9.22 -3.31 -10.65
CA LEU A 143 10.00 -3.93 -11.71
C LEU A 143 11.22 -3.06 -12.03
N TRP A 144 12.40 -3.54 -11.68
CA TRP A 144 13.65 -2.84 -11.93
C TRP A 144 14.12 -3.03 -13.36
N GLN A 145 14.55 -1.96 -14.00
CA GLN A 145 15.02 -1.95 -15.38
C GLN A 145 16.36 -1.23 -15.46
N TRP A 146 17.22 -1.65 -16.40
CA TRP A 146 18.48 -0.96 -16.64
C TRP A 146 18.31 0.17 -17.65
N ASN A 147 18.56 1.42 -17.21
CA ASN A 147 18.57 2.55 -18.12
C ASN A 147 19.96 2.68 -18.78
N ARG A 148 20.03 2.37 -20.08
CA ARG A 148 21.30 2.46 -20.84
C ARG A 148 21.85 3.89 -20.92
N PHE A 149 20.98 4.90 -21.03
CA PHE A 149 21.39 6.30 -21.19
C PHE A 149 21.89 6.91 -19.88
N LYS A 150 21.18 6.66 -18.78
CA LYS A 150 21.54 7.15 -17.44
C LYS A 150 22.54 6.24 -16.71
N ARG A 151 22.82 5.05 -17.25
CA ARG A 151 23.73 4.03 -16.69
C ARG A 151 23.40 3.68 -15.23
N CYS A 152 22.11 3.54 -14.92
CA CYS A 152 21.64 3.17 -13.59
C CYS A 152 20.42 2.26 -13.67
N LEU A 153 20.16 1.55 -12.58
CA LEU A 153 18.89 0.86 -12.37
C LEU A 153 17.80 1.87 -12.08
N GLU A 154 16.66 1.68 -12.73
CA GLU A 154 15.48 2.49 -12.53
C GLU A 154 14.22 1.67 -12.31
N VAL A 155 13.26 2.26 -11.63
CA VAL A 155 11.94 1.69 -11.42
C VAL A 155 10.86 2.72 -11.70
N GLU A 156 9.86 2.32 -12.47
CA GLU A 156 8.71 3.14 -12.83
C GLU A 156 7.54 2.90 -11.88
N ASN A 157 6.94 3.99 -11.40
CA ASN A 157 5.81 4.01 -10.49
C ASN A 157 5.92 2.95 -9.36
N PRO A 158 7.08 2.79 -8.68
CA PRO A 158 7.18 1.78 -7.64
C PRO A 158 6.18 2.05 -6.53
N GLU A 159 5.71 0.97 -5.91
CA GLU A 159 5.12 1.09 -4.59
C GLU A 159 6.20 1.50 -3.61
N PHE A 160 5.84 2.37 -2.67
CA PHE A 160 6.78 2.87 -1.68
C PHE A 160 6.19 2.88 -0.28
N GLU A 161 7.07 2.65 0.69
CA GLU A 161 6.80 2.79 2.11
C GLU A 161 7.86 3.69 2.74
N VAL A 162 7.42 4.79 3.34
CA VAL A 162 8.31 5.70 4.07
C VAL A 162 8.58 5.09 5.43
N LEU A 163 9.86 4.92 5.75
CA LEU A 163 10.30 4.41 7.04
C LEU A 163 10.48 5.57 8.03
N PRO A 164 10.08 5.40 9.31
CA PRO A 164 10.36 6.39 10.34
C PRO A 164 11.88 6.57 10.52
N GLU A 165 12.28 7.78 10.93
CA GLU A 165 13.69 8.10 11.17
C GLU A 165 14.30 7.30 12.34
N ARG A 166 13.47 6.87 13.29
CA ARG A 166 13.85 6.02 14.43
C ARG A 166 13.32 4.60 14.25
N GLU A 167 14.16 3.60 14.55
CA GLU A 167 13.88 2.15 14.42
C GLU A 167 12.79 1.60 15.36
N THR A 168 12.02 2.46 16.04
CA THR A 168 11.09 2.07 17.10
C THR A 168 9.73 1.58 16.62
N THR A 169 9.46 1.59 15.31
CA THR A 169 8.18 1.12 14.77
C THR A 169 8.45 0.13 13.65
N GLU A 170 8.03 -1.13 13.84
CA GLU A 170 8.06 -2.16 12.81
C GLU A 170 7.35 -1.64 11.54
N PRO A 171 7.96 -1.77 10.34
CA PRO A 171 7.31 -1.41 9.10
C PRO A 171 6.01 -2.21 8.93
N ILE A 172 4.92 -1.51 8.61
CA ILE A 172 3.58 -2.10 8.57
C ILE A 172 3.36 -2.83 7.23
N HIS A 173 4.13 -2.52 6.18
CA HIS A 173 3.91 -3.04 4.83
C HIS A 173 5.14 -3.66 4.13
N THR A 174 6.29 -3.76 4.80
CA THR A 174 7.52 -4.36 4.25
C THR A 174 8.12 -5.34 5.25
N GLY A 175 8.56 -6.50 4.76
CA GLY A 175 8.90 -7.65 5.61
C GLY A 175 7.86 -8.79 5.61
N ARG A 176 6.83 -8.76 4.74
CA ARG A 176 5.73 -9.77 4.72
C ARG A 176 5.30 -10.14 3.30
N CYS A 177 4.65 -11.30 3.14
CA CYS A 177 3.88 -11.63 1.95
C CYS A 177 2.66 -10.70 1.85
N VAL A 178 2.57 -9.94 0.77
CA VAL A 178 1.61 -8.85 0.59
C VAL A 178 0.48 -9.29 -0.35
N PRO A 179 -0.80 -9.27 0.08
CA PRO A 179 -1.91 -9.64 -0.80
C PRO A 179 -2.15 -8.58 -1.88
N VAL A 180 -2.35 -9.06 -3.11
CA VAL A 180 -2.71 -8.26 -4.28
C VAL A 180 -4.14 -8.58 -4.68
N TYR A 181 -5.06 -7.71 -4.29
CA TYR A 181 -6.46 -7.75 -4.69
C TYR A 181 -6.67 -7.21 -6.10
N ARG A 182 -7.67 -7.77 -6.80
CA ARG A 182 -8.22 -7.14 -7.99
C ARG A 182 -8.83 -5.79 -7.61
N LYS A 183 -9.01 -4.92 -8.61
CA LYS A 183 -9.72 -3.65 -8.40
C LYS A 183 -11.18 -3.98 -8.09
N LEU A 184 -11.69 -3.44 -6.98
CA LEU A 184 -13.08 -3.58 -6.57
C LEU A 184 -13.76 -2.21 -6.68
N GLY A 185 -14.59 -2.00 -7.69
CA GLY A 185 -15.21 -0.69 -7.95
C GLY A 185 -14.16 0.44 -8.02
N SER A 186 -14.28 1.45 -7.14
CA SER A 186 -13.31 2.55 -7.04
C SER A 186 -12.08 2.27 -6.15
N PHE A 187 -12.03 1.11 -5.49
CA PHE A 187 -11.00 0.80 -4.50
C PHE A 187 -9.74 0.25 -5.14
N LYS A 188 -8.61 0.89 -4.84
CA LYS A 188 -7.27 0.42 -5.23
C LYS A 188 -6.82 -0.71 -4.29
N THR A 189 -5.96 -1.60 -4.78
CA THR A 189 -5.40 -2.72 -4.01
C THR A 189 -4.83 -2.31 -2.65
N ARG A 190 -4.05 -1.22 -2.59
CA ARG A 190 -3.50 -0.68 -1.32
C ARG A 190 -4.58 -0.29 -0.32
N GLN A 191 -5.68 0.29 -0.80
CA GLN A 191 -6.79 0.71 0.05
C GLN A 191 -7.56 -0.51 0.56
N LEU A 192 -7.86 -1.48 -0.30
CA LEU A 192 -8.52 -2.74 0.08
C LEU A 192 -7.71 -3.48 1.14
N ARG A 193 -6.40 -3.61 0.93
CA ARG A 193 -5.48 -4.23 1.89
C ARG A 193 -5.54 -3.57 3.26
N ALA A 194 -5.52 -2.24 3.32
CA ALA A 194 -5.59 -1.51 4.58
C ALA A 194 -6.94 -1.71 5.28
N ILE A 195 -8.05 -1.69 4.53
CA ILE A 195 -9.40 -1.93 5.07
C ILE A 195 -9.49 -3.34 5.65
N ILE A 196 -9.15 -4.37 4.85
CA ILE A 196 -9.23 -5.78 5.26
C ILE A 196 -8.33 -6.04 6.48
N TYR A 197 -7.11 -5.50 6.51
CA TYR A 197 -6.23 -5.60 7.67
C TYR A 197 -6.90 -5.09 8.96
N HIS A 198 -7.48 -3.88 8.91
CA HIS A 198 -8.11 -3.29 10.09
C HIS A 198 -9.45 -3.93 10.46
N VAL A 199 -10.15 -4.52 9.50
CA VAL A 199 -11.34 -5.36 9.72
C VAL A 199 -10.93 -6.61 10.49
N ILE A 200 -9.90 -7.33 10.03
CA ILE A 200 -9.39 -8.54 10.69
C ILE A 200 -8.90 -8.23 12.11
N GLU A 201 -8.18 -7.12 12.30
CA GLU A 201 -7.70 -6.67 13.62
C GLU A 201 -8.85 -6.41 14.63
N ARG A 202 -10.05 -6.11 14.15
CA ARG A 202 -11.23 -5.77 14.96
C ARG A 202 -12.29 -6.88 15.03
N LEU A 203 -12.07 -7.98 14.31
CA LEU A 203 -12.96 -9.15 14.36
C LEU A 203 -12.92 -9.77 15.76
N SER A 204 -14.10 -10.13 16.27
CA SER A 204 -14.20 -10.94 17.49
C SER A 204 -13.54 -12.31 17.27
N PRO A 205 -12.73 -12.81 18.23
CA PRO A 205 -12.12 -14.14 18.15
C PRO A 205 -13.13 -15.30 18.28
N GLU A 206 -14.40 -15.01 18.58
CA GLU A 206 -15.47 -16.01 18.74
C GLU A 206 -16.42 -16.11 17.53
N ALA A 207 -16.03 -15.54 16.38
CA ALA A 207 -16.83 -15.57 15.14
C ALA A 207 -16.44 -16.71 14.21
#